data_AF-A0A3E0Q7L6-F1
#
_entry.id   AF-A0A3E0Q7L6-F1
#
_cell.length_a   1.000
_cell.length_b   1.000
_cell.length_c   1.000
_cell.angle_alpha   90.00
_cell.angle_beta   90.00
_cell.angle_gamma   90.00
#
_symmetry.space_group_name_H-M   'P 1'
#
loop_
_entity.id
_entity.type
_entity.pdbx_description
1 polymer ?
#
loop_
_entity_poly.entity_id
_entity_poly.type
_entity_poly.pdbx_seq_one_letter_code
_entity_poly.pdbx_strand_id
1 'polypeptide(L)'
;MSVRSTAARAKDNRQRRGVITLELILAMPLLFILTLAVFEFAMLALVQQAATTATIEGAREGAKIFPGFPPFPFTDPDGEPSPDPTDLDDSADYIADVVDTYLGVHCLEVAPAGGAGDDPNRANARVVIERRVGAGPVETASRGDDSIDCNAAGPPLNPDEIRVTVCFVLVDAADPSGCGNPVPDWLAPFGFSFDGCRFELSSRANLE
;
A
#
# COMPACT_ATOMS: atom_id res chain seq x y z
N MET A 1 40.53 71.89 3.56
CA MET A 1 39.34 71.44 2.80
C MET A 1 39.69 70.16 2.07
N SER A 2 39.18 69.01 2.52
CA SER A 2 39.45 67.70 1.90
C SER A 2 38.13 67.13 1.39
N VAL A 3 37.94 67.21 0.07
CA VAL A 3 36.79 66.64 -0.62
C VAL A 3 37.12 65.17 -0.89
N ARG A 4 36.61 64.27 -0.04
CA ARG A 4 36.82 62.82 -0.20
C ARG A 4 35.76 62.22 -1.12
N SER A 5 36.26 61.53 -2.13
CA SER A 5 35.57 60.79 -3.19
C SER A 5 34.45 59.88 -2.68
N THR A 6 33.23 60.14 -3.11
CA THR A 6 32.01 59.34 -2.88
C THR A 6 31.74 58.29 -3.98
N ALA A 7 32.53 58.26 -5.05
CA ALA A 7 32.22 57.46 -6.25
C ALA A 7 32.54 55.95 -6.11
N ALA A 8 33.45 55.55 -5.22
CA ALA A 8 33.89 54.15 -5.12
C ALA A 8 32.86 53.21 -4.43
N ARG A 9 31.91 53.75 -3.67
CA ARG A 9 31.03 52.94 -2.80
C ARG A 9 29.79 52.36 -3.51
N ALA A 10 29.45 52.84 -4.70
CA ALA A 10 28.27 52.40 -5.44
C ALA A 10 28.46 51.07 -6.21
N LYS A 11 29.72 50.67 -6.47
CA LYS A 11 30.01 49.49 -7.31
C LYS A 11 29.88 48.17 -6.54
N ASP A 12 30.12 48.19 -5.24
CA ASP A 12 30.16 47.01 -4.36
C ASP A 12 28.77 46.40 -4.10
N ASN A 13 27.71 47.23 -4.06
CA ASN A 13 26.34 46.76 -3.85
C ASN A 13 25.72 46.05 -5.08
N ARG A 14 26.26 46.24 -6.28
CA ARG A 14 25.72 45.62 -7.51
C ARG A 14 26.16 44.16 -7.67
N GLN A 15 27.33 43.80 -7.16
CA GLN A 15 27.85 42.42 -7.23
C GLN A 15 27.10 41.45 -6.31
N ARG A 16 26.60 41.92 -5.15
CA ARG A 16 25.86 41.07 -4.20
C ARG A 16 24.50 40.60 -4.72
N ARG A 17 23.87 41.36 -5.62
CA ARG A 17 22.55 41.03 -6.18
C ARG A 17 22.59 39.84 -7.16
N GLY A 18 23.68 39.69 -7.93
CA GLY A 18 23.81 38.59 -8.88
C GLY A 18 23.96 37.23 -8.21
N VAL A 19 24.66 37.19 -7.06
CA VAL A 19 24.85 35.97 -6.28
C VAL A 19 23.52 35.46 -5.73
N ILE A 20 22.68 36.34 -5.18
CA ILE A 20 21.37 35.97 -4.61
C ILE A 20 20.45 35.36 -5.68
N THR A 21 20.43 35.92 -6.89
CA THR A 21 19.60 35.37 -7.98
C THR A 21 20.10 34.00 -8.42
N LEU A 22 21.42 33.80 -8.48
CA LEU A 22 22.01 32.52 -8.87
C LEU A 22 21.76 31.44 -7.82
N GLU A 23 21.88 31.80 -6.53
CA GLU A 23 21.53 30.94 -5.41
C GLU A 23 20.05 30.52 -5.46
N LEU A 24 19.13 31.47 -5.70
CA LEU A 24 17.70 31.17 -5.80
C LEU A 24 17.37 30.24 -6.98
N ILE A 25 17.99 30.46 -8.14
CA ILE A 25 17.79 29.61 -9.34
C ILE A 25 18.23 28.17 -9.09
N LEU A 26 19.31 27.97 -8.32
CA LEU A 26 19.76 26.62 -7.94
C LEU A 26 18.95 26.02 -6.80
N ALA A 27 18.52 26.82 -5.82
CA ALA A 27 17.78 26.35 -4.66
C ALA A 27 16.32 25.98 -4.99
N MET A 28 15.67 26.71 -5.89
CA MET A 28 14.24 26.54 -6.16
C MET A 28 13.87 25.12 -6.67
N PRO A 29 14.55 24.52 -7.66
CA PRO A 29 14.26 23.15 -8.09
C PRO A 29 14.50 22.12 -6.98
N LEU A 30 15.55 22.31 -6.17
CA LEU A 30 15.86 21.40 -5.07
C LEU A 30 14.77 21.44 -3.98
N LEU A 31 14.30 22.63 -3.62
CA LEU A 31 13.18 22.79 -2.69
C LEU A 31 11.88 22.19 -3.24
N PHE A 32 11.64 22.31 -4.55
CA PHE A 32 10.48 21.72 -5.19
C PHE A 32 10.51 20.19 -5.13
N ILE A 33 11.62 19.55 -5.51
CA ILE A 33 11.80 18.10 -5.43
C ILE A 33 11.67 17.61 -3.99
N LEU A 34 12.28 18.30 -3.02
CA LEU A 34 12.18 17.96 -1.61
C LEU A 34 10.74 18.05 -1.11
N THR A 35 9.97 19.04 -1.57
CA THR A 35 8.56 19.17 -1.21
C THR A 35 7.74 18.01 -1.76
N LEU A 36 7.94 17.64 -3.04
CA LEU A 36 7.28 16.46 -3.63
C LEU A 36 7.62 15.18 -2.85
N ALA A 37 8.90 14.99 -2.51
CA ALA A 37 9.35 13.86 -1.73
C ALA A 37 8.63 13.77 -0.37
N VAL A 38 8.53 14.89 0.36
CA VAL A 38 7.84 14.88 1.65
C VAL A 38 6.39 14.43 1.52
N PHE A 39 5.66 14.86 0.49
CA PHE A 39 4.28 14.45 0.29
C PHE A 39 4.15 12.99 -0.15
N GLU A 40 4.97 12.56 -1.10
CA GLU A 40 4.96 11.19 -1.62
C GLU A 40 5.29 10.16 -0.53
N PHE A 41 6.37 10.38 0.23
CA PHE A 41 6.72 9.52 1.36
C PHE A 41 5.71 9.59 2.51
N ALA A 42 5.02 10.72 2.70
CA ALA A 42 3.94 10.81 3.68
C ALA A 42 2.74 9.95 3.29
N MET A 43 2.35 9.94 2.01
CA MET A 43 1.27 9.07 1.51
C MET A 43 1.66 7.59 1.64
N LEU A 44 2.89 7.23 1.26
CA LEU A 44 3.44 5.88 1.46
C LEU A 44 3.34 5.45 2.93
N ALA A 45 3.73 6.31 3.87
CA ALA A 45 3.66 5.99 5.29
C ALA A 45 2.23 5.76 5.79
N LEU A 46 1.26 6.54 5.30
CA LEU A 46 -0.15 6.36 5.64
C LEU A 46 -0.69 5.01 5.11
N VAL A 47 -0.41 4.70 3.85
CA VAL A 47 -0.82 3.43 3.23
C VAL A 47 -0.19 2.23 3.95
N GLN A 48 1.10 2.29 4.30
CA GLN A 48 1.76 1.23 5.07
C GLN A 48 1.14 1.03 6.44
N GLN A 49 0.76 2.10 7.14
CA GLN A 49 0.10 2.01 8.44
C GLN A 49 -1.29 1.35 8.31
N ALA A 50 -2.05 1.73 7.29
CA ALA A 50 -3.36 1.15 7.02
C ALA A 50 -3.25 -0.34 6.69
N ALA A 51 -2.36 -0.72 5.78
CA ALA A 51 -2.13 -2.10 5.40
C ALA A 51 -1.63 -2.95 6.59
N THR A 52 -0.76 -2.39 7.43
CA THR A 52 -0.31 -3.06 8.66
C THR A 52 -1.47 -3.33 9.60
N THR A 53 -2.34 -2.34 9.79
CA THR A 53 -3.53 -2.47 10.64
C THR A 53 -4.51 -3.49 10.06
N ALA A 54 -4.80 -3.40 8.75
CA ALA A 54 -5.66 -4.32 8.03
C ALA A 54 -5.18 -5.77 8.17
N THR A 55 -3.88 -6.01 7.99
CA THR A 55 -3.29 -7.36 8.07
C THR A 55 -3.38 -7.92 9.49
N ILE A 56 -3.11 -7.10 10.51
CA ILE A 56 -3.20 -7.50 11.92
C ILE A 56 -4.64 -7.81 12.31
N GLU A 57 -5.57 -6.93 11.95
CA GLU A 57 -6.98 -7.08 12.29
C GLU A 57 -7.63 -8.23 11.52
N GLY A 58 -7.28 -8.43 10.25
CA GLY A 58 -7.70 -9.60 9.48
C GLY A 58 -7.24 -10.92 10.11
N ALA A 59 -5.97 -11.01 10.55
CA ALA A 59 -5.48 -12.19 11.25
C ALA A 59 -6.18 -12.39 12.61
N ARG A 60 -6.41 -11.31 13.36
CA ARG A 60 -7.08 -11.35 14.66
C ARG A 60 -8.53 -11.79 14.54
N GLU A 61 -9.30 -11.19 13.63
CA GLU A 61 -10.70 -11.57 13.45
C GLU A 61 -10.82 -12.96 12.83
N GLY A 62 -9.96 -13.33 11.89
CA GLY A 62 -9.91 -14.68 11.34
C GLY A 62 -9.66 -15.77 12.39
N ALA A 63 -8.86 -15.47 13.41
CA ALA A 63 -8.61 -16.40 14.52
C ALA A 63 -9.85 -16.66 15.40
N LYS A 64 -10.74 -15.68 15.58
CA LYS A 64 -11.91 -15.80 16.46
C LYS A 64 -13.07 -16.58 15.87
N ILE A 65 -13.14 -16.63 14.54
CA ILE A 65 -14.26 -17.26 13.84
C ILE A 65 -14.07 -18.79 13.83
N PHE A 66 -12.85 -19.26 14.06
CA PHE A 66 -12.54 -20.67 14.21
C PHE A 66 -13.08 -21.24 15.55
N PRO A 67 -13.49 -22.53 15.62
CA PRO A 67 -13.75 -23.49 14.53
C PRO A 67 -15.14 -23.29 13.87
N GLY A 68 -15.78 -22.15 14.11
CA GLY A 68 -17.14 -21.84 13.72
C GLY A 68 -17.36 -21.73 12.20
N PHE A 69 -18.61 -21.98 11.83
CA PHE A 69 -19.15 -21.84 10.48
C PHE A 69 -18.95 -20.39 9.98
N PRO A 70 -18.54 -20.19 8.72
CA PRO A 70 -18.60 -21.16 7.61
C PRO A 70 -17.31 -21.96 7.36
N PRO A 71 -17.36 -23.07 6.58
CA PRO A 71 -16.19 -23.87 6.20
C PRO A 71 -15.14 -23.01 5.48
N PHE A 72 -13.91 -23.52 5.35
CA PHE A 72 -12.88 -22.80 4.59
C PHE A 72 -11.97 -23.72 3.79
N PRO A 73 -11.64 -23.33 2.56
CA PRO A 73 -12.48 -22.47 1.71
C PRO A 73 -13.85 -23.14 1.49
N PHE A 74 -14.96 -22.39 1.41
CA PHE A 74 -16.18 -22.98 0.86
C PHE A 74 -15.95 -23.17 -0.64
N THR A 75 -16.25 -24.36 -1.13
CA THR A 75 -16.32 -24.60 -2.56
C THR A 75 -17.78 -24.41 -2.92
N ASP A 76 -18.06 -23.52 -3.88
CA ASP A 76 -19.41 -23.28 -4.33
C ASP A 76 -20.09 -24.60 -4.75
N PRO A 77 -21.43 -24.65 -4.82
CA PRO A 77 -22.15 -25.85 -5.23
C PRO A 77 -21.75 -26.39 -6.62
N ASP A 78 -21.08 -25.58 -7.45
CA ASP A 78 -20.52 -25.94 -8.75
C ASP A 78 -19.10 -26.51 -8.69
N GLY A 79 -18.45 -26.51 -7.52
CA GLY A 79 -17.13 -27.10 -7.31
C GLY A 79 -15.96 -26.14 -7.55
N GLU A 80 -16.23 -24.86 -7.82
CA GLU A 80 -15.19 -23.84 -7.91
C GLU A 80 -15.01 -23.12 -6.55
N PRO A 81 -13.79 -22.69 -6.20
CA PRO A 81 -13.61 -21.79 -5.06
C PRO A 81 -14.32 -20.48 -5.38
N SER A 82 -15.29 -20.03 -4.55
CA SER A 82 -15.86 -18.70 -4.71
C SER A 82 -14.74 -17.68 -4.53
N PRO A 83 -14.38 -16.90 -5.57
CA PRO A 83 -13.36 -15.87 -5.44
C PRO A 83 -13.96 -14.55 -4.93
N ASP A 84 -15.27 -14.50 -4.75
CA ASP A 84 -16.02 -13.27 -4.51
C ASP A 84 -16.07 -12.96 -3.01
N PRO A 85 -15.36 -11.92 -2.52
CA PRO A 85 -15.40 -11.53 -1.12
C PRO A 85 -16.75 -10.95 -0.67
N THR A 86 -17.69 -10.67 -1.58
CA THR A 86 -18.93 -9.94 -1.28
C THR A 86 -20.08 -10.82 -0.82
N ASP A 87 -20.04 -12.13 -1.09
CA ASP A 87 -21.10 -13.07 -0.71
C ASP A 87 -21.03 -13.50 0.77
N LEU A 88 -19.90 -13.23 1.45
CA LEU A 88 -19.65 -13.50 2.88
C LEU A 88 -20.07 -14.91 3.31
N ASP A 89 -19.89 -15.89 2.41
CA ASP A 89 -20.40 -17.24 2.61
C ASP A 89 -19.35 -18.17 3.21
N ASP A 90 -18.07 -17.74 3.20
CA ASP A 90 -16.96 -18.41 3.84
C ASP A 90 -16.14 -17.51 4.79
N SER A 91 -15.29 -18.14 5.61
CA SER A 91 -14.45 -17.38 6.55
C SER A 91 -13.34 -16.60 5.85
N ALA A 92 -12.98 -16.94 4.61
CA ALA A 92 -12.00 -16.18 3.84
C ALA A 92 -12.58 -14.86 3.34
N ASP A 93 -13.86 -14.84 2.93
CA ASP A 93 -14.58 -13.61 2.56
C ASP A 93 -14.70 -12.66 3.73
N TYR A 94 -15.09 -13.18 4.89
CA TYR A 94 -15.19 -12.35 6.09
C TYR A 94 -13.84 -11.71 6.45
N ILE A 95 -12.74 -12.47 6.37
CA ILE A 95 -11.40 -11.92 6.62
C ILE A 95 -11.04 -10.87 5.56
N ALA A 96 -11.39 -11.12 4.29
CA ALA A 96 -11.15 -10.17 3.21
C ALA A 96 -11.95 -8.87 3.38
N ASP A 97 -13.22 -8.94 3.80
CA ASP A 97 -14.07 -7.77 4.11
C ASP A 97 -13.53 -6.96 5.29
N VAL A 98 -13.02 -7.63 6.33
CA VAL A 98 -12.33 -6.96 7.44
C VAL A 98 -11.09 -6.22 6.93
N VAL A 99 -10.28 -6.87 6.09
CA VAL A 99 -9.09 -6.23 5.48
C VAL A 99 -9.50 -5.05 4.60
N ASP A 100 -10.51 -5.23 3.75
CA ASP A 100 -11.04 -4.22 2.82
C ASP A 100 -11.53 -2.97 3.57
N THR A 101 -12.21 -3.15 4.71
CA THR A 101 -12.68 -2.03 5.54
C THR A 101 -11.55 -1.07 5.94
N TYR A 102 -10.36 -1.59 6.25
CA TYR A 102 -9.20 -0.75 6.61
C TYR A 102 -8.47 -0.21 5.38
N LEU A 103 -8.38 -0.98 4.30
CA LEU A 103 -7.75 -0.58 3.05
C LEU A 103 -8.54 0.51 2.32
N GLY A 104 -9.88 0.42 2.34
CA GLY A 104 -10.81 1.34 1.67
C GLY A 104 -10.71 2.79 2.14
N VAL A 105 -10.18 3.03 3.35
CA VAL A 105 -9.87 4.38 3.85
C VAL A 105 -8.81 5.09 2.99
N HIS A 106 -7.95 4.31 2.33
CA HIS A 106 -6.81 4.78 1.53
C HIS A 106 -6.95 4.46 0.04
N CYS A 107 -8.18 4.37 -0.46
CA CYS A 107 -8.48 4.04 -1.86
C CYS A 107 -7.84 2.73 -2.34
N LEU A 108 -7.66 1.78 -1.43
CA LEU A 108 -7.28 0.41 -1.74
C LEU A 108 -8.51 -0.49 -1.58
N GLU A 109 -8.64 -1.52 -2.40
CA GLU A 109 -9.72 -2.49 -2.25
C GLU A 109 -9.29 -3.92 -2.53
N VAL A 110 -10.00 -4.87 -1.94
CA VAL A 110 -9.90 -6.30 -2.25
C VAL A 110 -10.95 -6.63 -3.30
N ALA A 111 -10.69 -6.25 -4.56
CA ALA A 111 -11.66 -6.46 -5.64
C ALA A 111 -11.96 -7.95 -5.88
N PRO A 112 -13.20 -8.32 -6.25
CA PRO A 112 -13.53 -9.70 -6.57
C PRO A 112 -12.69 -10.25 -7.72
N ALA A 113 -12.30 -11.53 -7.64
CA ALA A 113 -11.47 -12.10 -8.70
C ALA A 113 -12.23 -12.09 -10.04
N GLY A 114 -11.54 -11.71 -11.11
CA GLY A 114 -12.15 -11.51 -12.43
C GLY A 114 -12.69 -10.09 -12.68
N GLY A 115 -12.53 -9.16 -11.74
CA GLY A 115 -12.79 -7.72 -11.94
C GLY A 115 -14.26 -7.32 -11.97
N ALA A 116 -15.17 -8.22 -11.61
CA ALA A 116 -16.57 -7.88 -11.44
C ALA A 116 -16.72 -7.02 -10.16
N GLY A 117 -17.10 -5.75 -10.31
CA GLY A 117 -17.24 -4.83 -9.16
C GLY A 117 -15.99 -4.04 -8.81
N ASP A 118 -14.92 -4.16 -9.59
CA ASP A 118 -13.70 -3.33 -9.52
C ASP A 118 -14.04 -1.84 -9.66
N ASP A 119 -13.68 -1.02 -8.67
CA ASP A 119 -13.82 0.43 -8.71
C ASP A 119 -12.57 1.02 -9.40
N PRO A 120 -12.72 1.63 -10.59
CA PRO A 120 -11.59 2.19 -11.33
C PRO A 120 -10.89 3.35 -10.60
N ASN A 121 -11.42 3.82 -9.46
CA ASN A 121 -10.82 4.85 -8.63
C ASN A 121 -10.10 4.30 -7.39
N ARG A 122 -9.96 2.99 -7.27
CA ARG A 122 -9.27 2.33 -6.16
C ARG A 122 -8.20 1.39 -6.71
N ALA A 123 -7.11 1.24 -5.95
CA ALA A 123 -6.09 0.28 -6.30
C ALA A 123 -6.43 -1.09 -5.74
N ASN A 124 -6.15 -2.11 -6.56
CA ASN A 124 -6.39 -3.47 -6.17
C ASN A 124 -5.32 -4.00 -5.21
N ALA A 125 -5.80 -4.73 -4.22
CA ALA A 125 -5.01 -5.49 -3.28
C ALA A 125 -5.36 -6.97 -3.39
N ARG A 126 -4.42 -7.80 -2.96
CA ARG A 126 -4.57 -9.24 -2.80
C ARG A 126 -4.41 -9.63 -1.35
N VAL A 127 -5.27 -10.52 -0.89
CA VAL A 127 -5.24 -11.10 0.44
C VAL A 127 -5.07 -12.60 0.32
N VAL A 128 -3.99 -13.12 0.88
CA VAL A 128 -3.73 -14.56 0.96
C VAL A 128 -3.89 -15.00 2.41
N ILE A 129 -4.80 -15.94 2.64
CA ILE A 129 -5.15 -16.44 3.96
C ILE A 129 -4.71 -17.89 4.02
N GLU A 130 -3.83 -18.20 4.95
CA GLU A 130 -3.38 -19.56 5.21
C GLU A 130 -3.77 -19.92 6.64
N ARG A 131 -4.28 -21.13 6.83
CA ARG A 131 -4.59 -21.64 8.17
C ARG A 131 -4.13 -23.07 8.32
N ARG A 132 -3.90 -23.48 9.56
CA ARG A 132 -3.59 -24.86 9.89
C ARG A 132 -4.32 -25.29 11.15
N VAL A 133 -5.08 -26.38 11.04
CA VAL A 133 -5.84 -26.96 12.16
C VAL A 133 -5.14 -28.21 12.67
N GLY A 134 -4.71 -28.20 13.93
CA GLY A 134 -3.95 -29.27 14.55
C GLY A 134 -2.76 -29.72 13.70
N ALA A 135 -2.60 -31.03 13.53
CA ALA A 135 -1.55 -31.62 12.68
C ALA A 135 -1.91 -31.69 11.18
N GLY A 136 -3.05 -31.10 10.78
CA GLY A 136 -3.53 -31.14 9.41
C GLY A 136 -2.63 -30.41 8.40
N PRO A 137 -2.96 -30.52 7.10
CA PRO A 137 -2.33 -29.72 6.05
C PRO A 137 -2.62 -28.22 6.26
N VAL A 138 -1.81 -27.36 5.64
CA VAL A 138 -2.12 -25.94 5.52
C VAL A 138 -3.20 -25.78 4.46
N GLU A 139 -4.29 -25.11 4.82
CA GLU A 139 -5.35 -24.72 3.91
C GLU A 139 -5.11 -23.26 3.50
N THR A 140 -5.31 -22.96 2.22
CA THR A 140 -5.02 -21.63 1.65
C THR A 140 -6.22 -21.13 0.86
N ALA A 141 -6.56 -19.86 1.05
CA ALA A 141 -7.53 -19.11 0.26
C ALA A 141 -6.88 -17.80 -0.22
N SER A 142 -7.31 -17.32 -1.39
CA SER A 142 -6.91 -16.04 -1.98
C SER A 142 -8.16 -15.23 -2.27
N ARG A 143 -8.09 -13.91 -2.05
CA ARG A 143 -9.10 -12.92 -2.42
C ARG A 143 -8.39 -11.70 -3.01
N GLY A 144 -9.08 -10.92 -3.83
CA GLY A 144 -8.48 -9.76 -4.48
C GLY A 144 -7.96 -10.03 -5.89
N ASP A 145 -7.04 -9.19 -6.33
CA ASP A 145 -6.40 -9.29 -7.64
C ASP A 145 -5.30 -10.36 -7.66
N ASP A 146 -5.60 -11.50 -8.27
CA ASP A 146 -4.66 -12.62 -8.41
C ASP A 146 -3.47 -12.34 -9.34
N SER A 147 -3.48 -11.25 -10.11
CA SER A 147 -2.34 -10.81 -10.91
C SER A 147 -1.18 -10.30 -10.04
N ILE A 148 -1.48 -9.89 -8.81
CA ILE A 148 -0.49 -9.43 -7.83
C ILE A 148 0.16 -10.65 -7.18
N ASP A 149 1.44 -10.88 -7.47
CA ASP A 149 2.21 -11.93 -6.79
C ASP A 149 2.38 -11.59 -5.31
N CYS A 150 1.89 -12.48 -4.45
CA CYS A 150 1.84 -12.29 -3.01
C CYS A 150 2.46 -13.50 -2.32
N ASN A 151 3.61 -13.31 -1.69
CA ASN A 151 4.32 -14.38 -1.02
C ASN A 151 4.15 -14.22 0.49
N ALA A 152 3.73 -15.28 1.17
CA ALA A 152 3.57 -15.21 2.62
C ALA A 152 4.95 -15.10 3.28
N ALA A 153 5.17 -14.01 4.02
CA ALA A 153 6.40 -13.77 4.74
C ALA A 153 6.47 -14.59 6.05
N GLY A 154 7.69 -14.95 6.44
CA GLY A 154 7.98 -15.57 7.73
C GLY A 154 7.96 -17.13 7.73
N PRO A 155 8.16 -17.74 8.92
CA PRO A 155 8.28 -19.19 9.04
C PRO A 155 6.93 -19.89 8.81
N PRO A 156 6.93 -21.21 8.59
CA PRO A 156 5.70 -21.99 8.41
C PRO A 156 4.69 -21.83 9.58
N LEU A 157 3.42 -22.07 9.29
CA LEU A 157 2.33 -22.09 10.27
C LEU A 157 2.48 -23.25 11.26
N ASN A 158 2.32 -22.92 12.54
CA ASN A 158 2.17 -23.92 13.61
C ASN A 158 0.76 -24.54 13.55
N PRO A 159 0.54 -25.66 14.26
CA PRO A 159 -0.81 -26.12 14.56
C PRO A 159 -1.66 -25.02 15.19
N ASP A 160 -2.92 -24.94 14.78
CA ASP A 160 -3.94 -24.03 15.31
C ASP A 160 -3.58 -22.55 15.15
N GLU A 161 -3.12 -22.20 13.94
CA GLU A 161 -2.68 -20.84 13.61
C GLU A 161 -3.22 -20.41 12.24
N ILE A 162 -3.49 -19.11 12.13
CA ILE A 162 -3.84 -18.43 10.88
C ILE A 162 -2.77 -17.39 10.55
N ARG A 163 -2.48 -17.26 9.25
CA ARG A 163 -1.64 -16.21 8.67
C ARG A 163 -2.44 -15.51 7.59
N VAL A 164 -2.51 -14.18 7.71
CA VAL A 164 -3.10 -13.31 6.68
C VAL A 164 -1.97 -12.51 6.08
N THR A 165 -1.87 -12.51 4.75
CA THR A 165 -0.89 -11.75 3.98
C THR A 165 -1.61 -10.78 3.08
N VAL A 166 -1.24 -9.50 3.14
CA VAL A 166 -1.80 -8.44 2.28
C VAL A 166 -0.70 -7.95 1.35
N CYS A 167 -1.03 -7.86 0.06
CA CYS A 167 -0.14 -7.39 -0.99
C CYS A 167 -0.83 -6.41 -1.92
N PHE A 168 -0.12 -5.38 -2.37
CA PHE A 168 -0.57 -4.47 -3.42
C PHE A 168 0.63 -3.80 -4.09
N VAL A 169 0.45 -3.34 -5.32
CA VAL A 169 1.45 -2.53 -6.03
C VAL A 169 1.46 -1.11 -5.47
N LEU A 170 2.63 -0.52 -5.27
CA LEU A 170 2.72 0.84 -4.71
C LEU A 170 2.33 1.91 -5.73
N VAL A 171 2.65 1.66 -7.00
CA VAL A 171 2.35 2.53 -8.14
C VAL A 171 1.64 1.71 -9.20
N ASP A 172 0.48 2.17 -9.65
CA ASP A 172 -0.12 1.72 -10.90
C ASP A 172 0.55 2.45 -12.08
N ALA A 173 1.32 1.72 -12.89
CA ALA A 173 1.98 2.24 -14.08
C ALA A 173 0.99 2.72 -15.16
N ALA A 174 -0.26 2.24 -15.14
CA ALA A 174 -1.29 2.66 -16.08
C ALA A 174 -1.92 4.02 -15.71
N ASP A 175 -1.96 4.38 -14.43
CA ASP A 175 -2.41 5.68 -13.95
C ASP A 175 -1.56 6.23 -12.77
N PRO A 176 -0.33 6.69 -13.03
CA PRO A 176 0.61 7.12 -11.99
C PRO A 176 0.15 8.37 -11.22
N SER A 177 -0.86 9.09 -11.73
CA SER A 177 -1.43 10.30 -11.15
C SER A 177 -2.84 10.14 -10.60
N GLY A 178 -3.43 8.95 -10.77
CA GLY A 178 -4.83 8.67 -10.51
C GLY A 178 -5.21 8.65 -9.04
N CYS A 179 -6.50 8.85 -8.78
CA CYS A 179 -7.09 8.60 -7.46
C CYS A 179 -7.02 7.13 -7.04
N GLY A 180 -6.82 6.21 -8.00
CA GLY A 180 -6.64 4.78 -7.77
C GLY A 180 -5.21 4.35 -7.50
N ASN A 181 -4.25 5.27 -7.36
CA ASN A 181 -2.87 4.91 -7.07
C ASN A 181 -2.56 5.06 -5.56
N PRO A 182 -2.11 4.02 -4.82
CA PRO A 182 -1.89 4.12 -3.38
C PRO A 182 -0.83 5.15 -3.03
N VAL A 183 0.22 5.24 -3.87
CA VAL A 183 1.30 6.21 -3.74
C VAL A 183 1.51 6.90 -5.08
N PRO A 184 1.43 8.24 -5.17
CA PRO A 184 1.69 8.93 -6.42
C PRO A 184 3.16 8.79 -6.84
N ASP A 185 3.43 8.68 -8.14
CA ASP A 185 4.81 8.58 -8.66
C ASP A 185 5.35 9.95 -9.12
N TRP A 186 5.27 10.96 -8.26
CA TRP A 186 5.60 12.35 -8.61
C TRP A 186 7.10 12.58 -8.75
N LEU A 187 7.92 11.76 -8.12
CA LEU A 187 9.36 11.83 -8.21
C LEU A 187 9.96 11.09 -9.42
N ALA A 188 9.15 10.33 -10.18
CA ALA A 188 9.62 9.54 -11.33
C ALA A 188 10.47 10.35 -12.33
N PRO A 189 10.09 11.60 -12.70
CA PRO A 189 10.89 12.41 -13.63
C PRO A 189 12.29 12.77 -13.11
N PHE A 190 12.53 12.63 -11.81
CA PHE A 190 13.81 12.87 -11.15
C PHE A 190 14.61 11.59 -10.90
N GLY A 191 14.12 10.43 -11.37
CA GLY A 191 14.80 9.14 -11.26
C GLY A 191 14.52 8.38 -9.96
N PHE A 192 13.51 8.77 -9.20
CA PHE A 192 13.00 8.01 -8.05
C PHE A 192 11.58 7.57 -8.38
N SER A 193 11.37 6.28 -8.54
CA SER A 193 10.05 5.72 -8.83
C SER A 193 9.81 4.46 -8.02
N PHE A 194 8.55 4.28 -7.62
CA PHE A 194 8.07 3.04 -6.99
C PHE A 194 7.42 2.07 -8.00
N ASP A 195 7.53 2.34 -9.30
CA ASP A 195 7.09 1.40 -10.33
C ASP A 195 7.76 0.02 -10.15
N GLY A 196 6.95 -1.03 -10.26
CA GLY A 196 7.36 -2.41 -9.98
C GLY A 196 7.63 -2.72 -8.50
N CYS A 197 7.49 -1.76 -7.58
CA CYS A 197 7.57 -2.02 -6.15
C CYS A 197 6.20 -2.46 -5.61
N ARG A 198 6.22 -3.41 -4.68
CA ARG A 198 5.02 -3.90 -3.99
C ARG A 198 5.17 -3.81 -2.49
N PHE A 199 4.06 -3.59 -1.81
CA PHE A 199 3.94 -3.83 -0.38
C PHE A 199 3.57 -5.29 -0.14
N GLU A 200 4.17 -5.91 0.87
CA GLU A 200 3.88 -7.29 1.27
C GLU A 200 4.08 -7.37 2.79
N LEU A 201 3.03 -7.78 3.51
CA LEU A 201 3.08 -7.99 4.95
C LEU A 201 2.23 -9.19 5.33
N SER A 202 2.76 -10.03 6.23
CA SER A 202 2.02 -11.12 6.85
C SER A 202 1.85 -10.90 8.34
N SER A 203 0.65 -11.15 8.86
CA SER A 203 0.36 -11.23 10.30
C SER A 203 -0.12 -12.63 10.66
N ARG A 204 0.13 -13.04 11.90
CA ARG A 204 -0.21 -14.38 12.41
C ARG A 204 -0.98 -14.27 13.71
N ALA A 205 -1.94 -15.17 13.92
CA ALA A 205 -2.69 -15.29 15.16
C ALA A 205 -2.98 -16.77 15.46
N ASN A 206 -3.00 -17.12 16.75
CA ASN A 206 -3.46 -18.44 17.17
C ASN A 206 -4.99 -18.50 17.06
N LEU A 207 -5.53 -19.62 16.60
CA LEU A 207 -6.97 -19.86 16.54
C LEU A 207 -7.55 -19.98 17.97
N GLU A 208 -8.71 -19.36 18.20
CA GLU A 208 -9.39 -19.34 19.51
C GLU A 208 -10.41 -20.48 19.71
#